data_AF-A0A2V5VN84-F1
#
_entry.id   AF-A0A2V5VN84-F1
#
_cell.length_a   1.000
_cell.length_b   1.000
_cell.length_c   1.000
_cell.angle_alpha   90.00
_cell.angle_beta   90.00
_cell.angle_gamma   90.00
#
_symmetry.space_group_name_H-M   'P 1'
#
loop_
_entity.id
_entity.type
_entity.pdbx_description
1 polymer ?
#
loop_
_entity_poly.entity_id
_entity_poly.type
_entity_poly.pdbx_seq_one_letter_code
_entity_poly.pdbx_strand_id
1 'polypeptide(L)'
;MNASAYGSLRNSINRFLDDEKCLLLKAGFVQDCGLNDWQTIRAALKEWESKGYLRILKDPYETARDEICVEMLSYIDRESPWPDWPPRCKTRCS
;
A
#
# COMPACT_ATOMS: atom_id res chain seq x y z
N MET A 1 4.43 -1.72 18.02
CA MET A 1 3.96 -2.03 16.65
C MET A 1 3.52 -3.49 16.64
N ASN A 2 2.32 -3.78 16.13
CA ASN A 2 1.77 -5.15 16.14
C ASN A 2 2.33 -5.95 14.95
N ALA A 3 3.12 -6.99 15.24
CA ALA A 3 3.83 -7.76 14.21
C ALA A 3 2.87 -8.45 13.22
N SER A 4 1.72 -8.94 13.68
CA SER A 4 0.74 -9.62 12.84
C SER A 4 0.09 -8.65 11.86
N ALA A 5 -0.35 -7.47 12.34
CA ALA A 5 -0.93 -6.44 11.48
C ALA A 5 0.09 -5.88 10.48
N TYR A 6 1.34 -5.64 10.93
CA TYR A 6 2.43 -5.18 10.07
C TYR A 6 2.74 -6.18 8.94
N GLY A 7 2.91 -7.47 9.30
CA GLY A 7 3.17 -8.53 8.34
C GLY A 7 2.02 -8.75 7.36
N SER A 8 0.78 -8.75 7.86
CA SER A 8 -0.44 -8.84 7.04
C SER A 8 -0.52 -7.70 6.03
N LEU A 9 -0.31 -6.46 6.48
CA LEU A 9 -0.37 -5.27 5.63
C LEU A 9 0.68 -5.34 4.51
N ARG A 10 1.94 -5.62 4.86
CA ARG A 10 3.04 -5.72 3.90
C ARG A 10 2.77 -6.80 2.85
N ASN A 11 2.41 -8.00 3.30
CA ASN A 11 2.21 -9.15 2.41
C ASN A 11 1.01 -8.92 1.48
N SER A 12 -0.08 -8.34 1.99
CA SER A 12 -1.29 -8.08 1.19
C SER A 12 -1.06 -6.99 0.15
N ILE A 13 -0.35 -5.91 0.49
CA ILE A 13 0.02 -4.86 -0.48
C ILE A 13 0.90 -5.43 -1.59
N ASN A 14 1.97 -6.15 -1.25
CA ASN A 14 2.85 -6.74 -2.26
C ASN A 14 2.10 -7.74 -3.15
N ARG A 15 1.18 -8.52 -2.57
CA ARG A 15 0.32 -9.42 -3.35
C ARG A 15 -0.65 -8.67 -4.26
N PHE A 16 -1.24 -7.58 -3.79
CA PHE A 16 -2.10 -6.73 -4.61
C PHE A 16 -1.34 -6.12 -5.78
N LEU A 17 -0.08 -5.73 -5.56
CA LEU A 17 0.82 -5.33 -6.64
C LEU A 17 0.99 -6.48 -7.63
N ASP A 18 1.29 -7.71 -7.17
CA ASP A 18 1.46 -8.88 -8.04
C ASP A 18 0.19 -9.22 -8.87
N ASP A 19 -0.99 -9.18 -8.25
CA ASP A 19 -2.27 -9.62 -8.85
C ASP A 19 -2.88 -8.53 -9.76
N GLU A 20 -3.02 -7.31 -9.26
CA GLU A 20 -3.80 -6.25 -9.92
C GLU A 20 -2.92 -5.31 -10.76
N LYS A 21 -1.61 -5.30 -10.53
CA LYS A 21 -0.65 -4.35 -11.15
C LYS A 21 -1.05 -2.88 -10.95
N CYS A 22 -1.82 -2.59 -9.91
CA CYS A 22 -2.33 -1.27 -9.60
C CYS A 22 -1.45 -0.62 -8.52
N LEU A 23 -1.01 0.61 -8.77
CA LEU A 23 -0.18 1.37 -7.83
C LEU A 23 -1.00 2.16 -6.80
N LEU A 24 -2.31 2.26 -6.96
CA LEU A 24 -3.15 3.11 -6.12
C LEU A 24 -3.96 2.26 -5.14
N LEU A 25 -3.81 2.54 -3.85
CA LEU A 25 -4.51 1.82 -2.78
C LEU A 25 -5.63 2.68 -2.21
N LYS A 26 -6.80 2.05 -2.03
CA LYS A 26 -7.96 2.61 -1.34
C LYS A 26 -7.80 2.52 0.18
N ALA A 27 -8.37 3.47 0.93
CA ALA A 27 -8.29 3.47 2.39
C ALA A 27 -8.89 2.22 3.02
N GLY A 28 -10.01 1.71 2.49
CA GLY A 28 -10.65 0.48 2.95
C GLY A 28 -9.76 -0.75 2.75
N PHE A 29 -9.04 -0.83 1.63
CA PHE A 29 -8.08 -1.92 1.39
C PHE A 29 -6.93 -1.88 2.42
N VAL A 30 -6.36 -0.70 2.66
CA VAL A 30 -5.29 -0.51 3.66
C VAL A 30 -5.78 -0.89 5.06
N GLN A 31 -6.99 -0.47 5.42
CA GLN A 31 -7.64 -0.78 6.69
C GLN A 31 -7.80 -2.29 6.89
N ASP A 32 -8.33 -2.98 5.88
CA ASP A 32 -8.61 -4.42 5.94
C ASP A 32 -7.29 -5.23 6.01
N CYS A 33 -6.28 -4.84 5.22
CA CYS A 33 -4.96 -5.49 5.21
C CYS A 33 -4.21 -5.33 6.54
N GLY A 34 -4.35 -4.17 7.19
CA GLY A 34 -3.77 -3.87 8.49
C GLY A 34 -4.63 -4.32 9.67
N LEU A 35 -5.66 -5.14 9.45
CA LEU A 35 -6.52 -5.72 10.48
C LEU A 35 -7.16 -4.67 11.40
N ASN A 36 -7.49 -3.49 10.86
CA ASN A 36 -8.01 -2.33 11.61
C ASN A 36 -7.06 -1.78 12.71
N ASP A 37 -5.79 -2.19 12.74
CA ASP A 37 -4.79 -1.67 13.69
C ASP A 37 -4.21 -0.34 13.18
N TRP A 38 -4.94 0.76 13.42
CA TRP A 38 -4.58 2.08 12.91
C TRP A 38 -3.26 2.64 13.43
N GLN A 39 -2.82 2.19 14.60
CA GLN A 39 -1.50 2.56 15.12
C GLN A 39 -0.40 1.92 14.27
N THR A 40 -0.53 0.63 13.96
CA THR A 40 0.43 -0.11 13.15
C THR A 40 0.37 0.31 11.68
N ILE A 41 -0.83 0.50 11.11
CA ILE A 41 -1.01 0.97 9.73
C ILE A 41 -0.27 2.29 9.52
N ARG A 42 -0.57 3.31 10.34
CA ARG A 42 0.05 4.64 10.16
C ARG A 42 1.55 4.62 10.41
N ALA A 43 2.02 3.85 11.38
CA ALA A 43 3.45 3.70 11.63
C ALA A 43 4.17 3.03 10.45
N ALA A 44 3.60 1.96 9.89
CA ALA A 44 4.14 1.24 8.75
C ALA A 44 4.17 2.12 7.48
N LEU A 45 3.06 2.80 7.17
CA LEU A 45 2.99 3.67 5.99
C LEU A 45 4.01 4.81 6.06
N LYS A 46 4.18 5.45 7.24
CA LYS A 46 5.19 6.51 7.42
C LYS A 46 6.62 5.97 7.27
N GLU A 47 6.88 4.79 7.82
CA GLU A 47 8.18 4.12 7.66
C GLU A 47 8.46 3.85 6.17
N TRP A 48 7.51 3.26 5.45
CA TRP A 48 7.68 2.91 4.03
C TRP A 48 7.73 4.13 3.12
N GLU A 49 7.01 5.20 3.45
CA GLU A 49 7.14 6.50 2.76
C GLU A 49 8.55 7.06 2.93
N SER A 50 9.10 7.07 4.15
CA SER A 50 10.46 7.54 4.41
C SER A 50 11.55 6.72 3.71
N LYS A 51 11.28 5.43 3.44
CA LYS A 51 12.15 4.54 2.68
C LYS A 51 11.96 4.66 1.15
N GLY A 52 10.97 5.43 0.70
CA GLY A 52 10.66 5.64 -0.71
C GLY A 52 9.89 4.50 -1.38
N TYR A 53 9.26 3.60 -0.62
CA TYR A 53 8.46 2.51 -1.19
C TYR A 53 7.09 2.97 -1.68
N LEU A 54 6.55 4.02 -1.07
CA LEU A 54 5.23 4.56 -1.36
C LEU A 54 5.18 6.05 -1.07
N ARG A 55 4.07 6.68 -1.46
CA ARG A 55 3.70 8.03 -1.09
C ARG A 55 2.31 8.03 -0.47
N ILE A 56 2.17 8.70 0.67
CA ILE A 56 0.88 8.92 1.31
C ILE A 56 0.25 10.15 0.64
N LEU A 57 -0.90 9.96 0.00
CA LEU A 57 -1.65 11.04 -0.65
C LEU A 57 -2.62 11.71 0.33
N LYS A 58 -3.25 10.90 1.20
CA LYS A 58 -4.14 11.32 2.28
C LYS A 58 -3.97 10.38 3.48
N ASP A 59 -4.25 10.85 4.70
CA ASP A 59 -4.24 9.96 5.87
C ASP A 59 -5.38 8.92 5.72
N PRO A 60 -5.08 7.60 5.72
CA PRO A 60 -6.08 6.56 5.50
C PRO A 60 -7.11 6.45 6.64
N TYR A 61 -6.81 6.97 7.84
CA TYR A 61 -7.75 7.03 8.96
C TYR A 61 -8.83 8.10 8.75
N GLU A 62 -8.48 9.20 8.06
CA GLU A 62 -9.38 10.33 7.79
C GLU A 62 -10.04 10.26 6.40
N THR A 63 -9.62 9.32 5.57
CA THR A 63 -10.07 9.15 4.18
C THR A 63 -11.23 8.17 4.08
N ALA A 64 -12.22 8.43 3.22
CA ALA A 64 -13.32 7.50 3.00
C ALA A 64 -12.80 6.17 2.43
N ARG A 65 -13.42 5.04 2.82
CA ARG A 65 -12.93 3.69 2.50
C ARG A 65 -12.75 3.42 1.00
N ASP A 66 -13.56 4.03 0.16
CA ASP A 66 -13.54 3.86 -1.30
C ASP A 66 -12.58 4.83 -2.03
N GLU A 67 -12.06 5.83 -1.32
CA GLU A 67 -11.11 6.80 -1.87
C GLU A 67 -9.66 6.29 -1.83
N ILE A 68 -8.86 6.75 -2.80
CA ILE A 68 -7.42 6.51 -2.85
C ILE A 68 -6.71 7.31 -1.75
N CYS A 69 -5.83 6.65 -1.00
CA CYS A 69 -5.01 7.28 0.05
C CYS A 69 -3.51 7.08 -0.11
N VAL A 70 -3.07 6.05 -0.85
CA VAL A 70 -1.64 5.70 -1.00
C VAL A 70 -1.33 5.40 -2.46
N GLU A 71 -0.17 5.87 -2.91
CA GLU A 71 0.45 5.52 -4.19
C GLU A 71 1.71 4.71 -3.95
N MET A 72 1.80 3.53 -4.54
CA MET A 72 2.96 2.63 -4.46
C MET A 72 4.00 3.05 -5.51
N LEU A 73 5.25 3.13 -5.07
CA LEU A 73 6.40 3.45 -5.94
C LEU A 73 7.24 2.21 -6.23
N SER A 74 7.28 1.27 -5.28
CA SER A 74 7.95 -0.03 -5.40
C SER A 74 7.35 -1.06 -4.45
N TYR A 75 7.80 -2.30 -4.57
CA TYR A 75 7.47 -3.34 -3.59
C TYR A 75 8.16 -3.03 -2.25
N ILE A 76 7.48 -3.37 -1.16
CA ILE A 76 7.97 -3.13 0.20
C ILE A 76 8.98 -4.24 0.57
N ASP A 77 10.19 -3.85 0.95
CA ASP A 77 11.30 -4.71 1.40
C ASP A 77 11.68 -5.84 0.42
N ARG A 78 11.37 -5.71 -0.87
CA ARG A 78 11.79 -6.66 -1.90
C ARG A 78 11.93 -6.00 -3.26
N GLU A 79 12.72 -6.61 -4.13
CA GLU A 79 12.81 -6.19 -5.53
C GLU A 79 11.53 -6.51 -6.29
N SER A 80 11.23 -5.68 -7.29
CA SER A 80 10.16 -5.97 -8.24
C SER A 80 10.47 -7.28 -8.98
N PRO A 81 9.54 -8.25 -8.99
CA PRO A 81 9.69 -9.44 -9.82
C PRO A 81 9.54 -9.13 -11.32
N TRP A 82 9.14 -7.90 -11.68
CA TRP A 82 8.93 -7.50 -13.07
C TRP A 82 10.06 -6.61 -13.57
N PRO A 83 10.63 -6.92 -14.75
CA PRO A 83 11.72 -6.13 -15.35
C PRO A 83 11.28 -4.73 -15.79
N ASP A 84 9.98 -4.53 -16.10
CA ASP A 84 9.39 -3.26 -16.53
C ASP A 84 8.60 -2.57 -15.39
N TRP A 85 9.22 -2.39 -14.23
CA TRP A 85 8.61 -1.68 -13.09
C TRP A 85 8.90 -0.16 -13.11
N PRO A 86 7.95 0.71 -12.73
CA PRO A 86 6.55 0.40 -12.47
C PRO A 86 5.86 -0.13 -13.74
N PRO A 87 4.87 -1.04 -13.61
CA PRO A 87 4.08 -1.44 -14.77
C PRO A 87 3.62 -0.17 -15.46
N ARG A 88 3.74 -0.09 -16.79
CA ARG A 88 3.21 1.06 -17.55
C ARG A 88 1.71 1.12 -17.27
N CYS A 89 1.30 1.85 -16.24
CA CYS A 89 -0.08 2.04 -15.88
C CYS A 89 -0.76 2.67 -17.09
N LYS A 90 -1.48 1.85 -17.85
CA LYS A 90 -2.54 2.36 -18.71
C LYS A 90 -3.53 2.98 -17.75
N THR A 91 -3.60 4.30 -17.81
CA THR A 91 -4.51 5.16 -17.10
C THR A 91 -5.91 4.55 -16.99
N ARG A 92 -6.53 4.71 -15.81
CA ARG A 92 -7.91 4.38 -15.39
C ARG A 92 -8.21 2.90 -15.11
N CYS A 93 -8.13 2.53 -13.83
CA CYS A 93 -9.18 1.71 -13.25
C CYS A 93 -10.49 2.49 -13.43
N SER A 94 -11.34 2.01 -14.35
CA SER A 94 -12.67 2.57 -14.63
C SER A 94 -13.67 2.06 -13.60
#